data_AF-A0A815TKI5-F1
#
_entry.id   AF-A0A815TKI5-F1
#
_cell.length_a   1.000
_cell.length_b   1.000
_cell.length_c   1.000
_cell.angle_alpha   90.00
_cell.angle_beta   90.00
_cell.angle_gamma   90.00
#
_symmetry.space_group_name_H-M   'P 1'
#
loop_
_entity.id
_entity.type
_entity.pdbx_description
1 polymer ?
#
loop_
_entity_poly.entity_id
_entity_poly.type
_entity_poly.pdbx_seq_one_letter_code
_entity_poly.pdbx_strand_id
1 'polypeptide(L)'
;LDIIWMIYNSWLKEEKRAITMEQRNFLQLFLEKHQRMSPLFVKLIFDLIIKWHSYDKLDEALFEIKDVNDCIVLILRRMQTIHNSVFFSRALSYISAFKNGITQTELEDLLSLDDQVLESVFEYFLPPVKRIPPLLWTRLRNDLEEYVIESRGDGVVIMKWFYRKFRATIKSEYGSPSLVQLTSKGYSLSQEFDPEVIRNIIYLYLDKFKDRKKEFCINDQLRKKYGLQSNVVEADRLVMSQATEFCDSDGVIQYNRRKLKQLPHFLKKLSPNEKNLIISLEMIYNYQWMHAAYICTDTAAIEHYLMMLTISIAHSPQATEQLRESESAANTLMMIYQQLGYAFFSEYPDNFAFEICSRLTPWYGTNHFITRLIDTCDKFIDANGPDWLTVNCIGESLVVFADNNANYFECWNFKDNVLVERVDLRATAKIILVSECWNFIRGKIIVAYLTDGTIHIYGFNKTLLLRNWGHVSVGKDLDLLSLMPPYLVCTFHCKPNTSEQPCLMLIELTKILLLTAEFEEGSLNDKTDLEPPVHFDDQEWLRVSIVRFEPRLDTPITHIVHPTRDLITFEEEIPT
;
A
#
# COMPACT_ATOMS: atom_id res chain seq x y z
N LEU A 1 54.35 -4.06 -14.22
CA LEU A 1 54.26 -2.85 -15.07
C LEU A 1 53.99 -3.23 -16.52
N ASP A 2 54.73 -4.18 -17.09
CA ASP A 2 54.56 -4.62 -18.49
C ASP A 2 53.13 -5.05 -18.85
N ILE A 3 52.47 -5.82 -17.97
CA ILE A 3 51.08 -6.22 -18.15
C ILE A 3 50.14 -4.99 -18.23
N ILE A 4 50.37 -3.96 -17.40
CA ILE A 4 49.55 -2.74 -17.39
C ILE A 4 49.75 -1.98 -18.70
N TRP A 5 51.00 -1.86 -19.18
CA TRP A 5 51.27 -1.25 -20.47
C TRP A 5 50.67 -2.05 -21.63
N MET A 6 50.68 -3.38 -21.57
CA MET A 6 50.00 -4.22 -22.57
C MET A 6 48.50 -3.93 -22.60
N ILE A 7 47.85 -3.81 -21.44
CA ILE A 7 46.43 -3.46 -21.31
C ILE A 7 46.17 -2.05 -21.85
N TYR A 8 46.92 -1.04 -21.40
CA TYR A 8 46.74 0.35 -21.86
C TYR A 8 46.96 0.50 -23.36
N ASN A 9 47.96 -0.17 -23.94
CA ASN A 9 48.17 -0.13 -25.39
C ASN A 9 47.01 -0.78 -26.16
N SER A 10 46.40 -1.84 -25.62
CA SER A 10 45.19 -2.45 -26.20
C SER A 10 44.03 -1.47 -26.19
N TRP A 11 43.71 -0.89 -25.02
CA TRP A 11 42.60 0.04 -24.87
C TRP A 11 42.81 1.35 -25.65
N LEU A 12 44.03 1.90 -25.68
CA LEU A 12 44.36 3.07 -26.52
C LEU A 12 44.13 2.78 -28.00
N LYS A 13 44.47 1.57 -28.46
CA LYS A 13 44.26 1.15 -29.85
C LYS A 13 42.78 0.99 -30.18
N GLU A 14 42.00 0.40 -29.28
CA GLU A 14 40.54 0.26 -29.40
C GLU A 14 39.87 1.63 -29.54
N GLU A 15 40.29 2.59 -28.71
CA GLU A 15 39.75 3.95 -28.66
C GLU A 15 40.36 4.89 -29.71
N LYS A 16 41.29 4.40 -30.54
CA LYS A 16 42.02 5.17 -31.57
C LYS A 16 42.73 6.41 -31.02
N ARG A 17 43.30 6.28 -29.81
CA ARG A 17 44.04 7.33 -29.10
C ARG A 17 45.52 6.96 -28.98
N ALA A 18 46.35 7.97 -28.78
CA ALA A 18 47.77 7.81 -28.50
C ALA A 18 48.22 8.85 -27.46
N ILE A 19 49.20 8.49 -26.65
CA ILE A 19 49.82 9.38 -25.66
C ILE A 19 51.20 9.83 -26.15
N THR A 20 51.60 11.05 -25.79
CA THR A 20 52.94 11.56 -26.14
C THR A 20 54.03 10.87 -25.33
N MET A 21 55.29 10.99 -25.76
CA MET A 21 56.42 10.41 -25.02
C MET A 21 56.56 11.02 -23.61
N GLU A 22 56.29 12.33 -23.47
CA GLU A 22 56.30 13.02 -22.18
C GLU A 22 55.21 12.48 -21.24
N GLN A 23 53.98 12.35 -21.73
CA GLN A 23 52.86 11.75 -20.99
C GLN A 23 53.14 10.30 -20.61
N ARG A 24 53.77 9.54 -21.51
CA ARG A 24 54.18 8.15 -21.27
C ARG A 24 55.20 8.06 -20.14
N ASN A 25 56.23 8.90 -20.16
CA ASN A 25 57.26 8.95 -19.12
C ASN A 25 56.66 9.35 -17.77
N PHE A 26 55.78 10.35 -17.76
CA PHE A 26 55.07 10.78 -16.56
C PHE A 26 54.21 9.64 -15.97
N LEU A 27 53.43 8.96 -16.82
CA LEU A 27 52.60 7.83 -16.40
C LEU A 27 53.45 6.67 -15.90
N GLN A 28 54.61 6.42 -16.51
CA GLN A 28 55.54 5.39 -16.05
C GLN A 28 56.05 5.68 -14.63
N LEU A 29 56.50 6.91 -14.37
CA LEU A 29 56.94 7.33 -13.02
C LEU A 29 55.80 7.21 -12.00
N PHE A 30 54.59 7.58 -12.38
CA PHE A 30 53.40 7.40 -11.55
C PHE A 30 53.15 5.91 -11.25
N LEU A 31 53.11 5.05 -12.26
CA LEU A 31 52.85 3.61 -12.08
C LEU A 31 53.95 2.94 -11.23
N GLU A 32 55.21 3.34 -11.36
CA GLU A 32 56.34 2.84 -10.56
C GLU A 32 56.21 3.21 -9.07
N LYS A 33 55.61 4.36 -8.75
CA LYS A 33 55.32 4.78 -7.37
C LYS A 33 54.30 3.86 -6.67
N HIS A 34 53.42 3.18 -7.42
CA HIS A 34 52.35 2.36 -6.85
C HIS A 34 52.67 0.85 -6.87
N GLN A 35 53.00 0.29 -5.70
CA GLN A 35 53.39 -1.12 -5.57
C GLN A 35 52.23 -2.14 -5.69
N ARG A 36 50.98 -1.73 -5.44
CA ARG A 36 49.79 -2.61 -5.52
C ARG A 36 48.64 -1.90 -6.21
N MET A 37 48.43 -2.23 -7.48
CA MET A 37 47.34 -1.67 -8.27
C MET A 37 46.23 -2.71 -8.45
N SER A 38 45.01 -2.35 -8.07
CA SER A 38 43.83 -3.18 -8.35
C SER A 38 43.38 -2.99 -9.82
N PRO A 39 42.67 -3.95 -10.43
CA PRO A 39 42.13 -3.79 -11.78
C PRO A 39 41.26 -2.54 -11.93
N LEU A 40 40.47 -2.20 -10.90
CA LEU A 40 39.69 -0.97 -10.85
C LEU A 40 40.57 0.27 -10.89
N PHE A 41 41.66 0.29 -10.11
CA PHE A 41 42.58 1.42 -10.11
C PHE A 41 43.19 1.65 -11.49
N VAL A 42 43.62 0.58 -12.15
CA VAL A 42 44.18 0.63 -13.52
C VAL A 42 43.15 1.16 -14.52
N LYS A 43 41.88 0.70 -14.45
CA LYS A 43 40.80 1.23 -15.31
C LYS A 43 40.52 2.70 -15.05
N LEU A 44 40.40 3.15 -13.79
CA LEU A 44 40.12 4.56 -13.49
C LEU A 44 41.25 5.50 -13.93
N ILE A 45 42.51 5.07 -13.79
CA ILE A 45 43.64 5.84 -14.32
C ILE A 45 43.55 5.91 -15.85
N PHE A 46 43.19 4.80 -16.52
CA PHE A 46 42.95 4.82 -17.96
C PHE A 46 41.87 5.84 -18.37
N ASP A 47 40.77 5.91 -17.62
CA ASP A 47 39.66 6.85 -17.88
C ASP A 47 40.08 8.32 -17.74
N LEU A 48 41.11 8.59 -16.93
CA LEU A 48 41.70 9.91 -16.79
C LEU A 48 42.65 10.24 -17.96
N ILE A 49 43.52 9.31 -18.34
CA ILE A 49 44.53 9.56 -19.39
C ILE A 49 43.93 9.58 -20.79
N ILE A 50 42.84 8.84 -21.04
CA ILE A 50 42.21 8.81 -22.37
C ILE A 50 41.70 10.20 -22.77
N LYS A 51 41.39 11.05 -21.79
CA LYS A 51 40.92 12.43 -21.98
C LYS A 51 42.05 13.43 -22.28
N TRP A 52 43.32 13.05 -22.15
CA TRP A 52 44.45 13.97 -22.38
C TRP A 52 44.61 14.34 -23.85
N HIS A 53 44.83 15.61 -24.13
CA HIS A 53 45.30 16.12 -25.41
C HIS A 53 46.83 16.15 -25.45
N SER A 54 47.42 16.19 -26.65
CA SER A 54 48.88 16.24 -26.81
C SER A 54 49.52 17.51 -26.25
N TYR A 55 48.75 18.59 -26.09
CA TYR A 55 49.18 19.89 -25.57
C TYR A 55 48.81 20.11 -24.10
N ASP A 56 48.15 19.14 -23.46
CA ASP A 56 47.82 19.26 -22.04
C ASP A 56 49.11 19.22 -21.22
N LYS A 57 49.19 20.09 -20.21
CA LYS A 57 50.29 20.06 -19.24
C LYS A 57 50.22 18.76 -18.43
N LEU A 58 51.38 18.35 -17.89
CA LEU A 58 51.46 17.20 -17.00
C LEU A 58 50.50 17.39 -15.81
N ASP A 59 49.75 16.34 -15.55
CA ASP A 59 48.61 16.33 -14.64
C ASP A 59 49.09 16.16 -13.20
N GLU A 60 49.53 17.25 -12.57
CA GLU A 60 50.09 17.22 -11.21
C GLU A 60 49.13 16.58 -10.21
N ALA A 61 47.82 16.83 -10.35
CA ALA A 61 46.78 16.22 -9.53
C ALA A 61 46.73 14.69 -9.67
N LEU A 62 47.01 14.14 -10.86
CA LEU A 62 47.13 12.70 -11.06
C LEU A 62 48.31 12.12 -10.27
N PHE A 63 49.43 12.85 -10.20
CA PHE A 63 50.63 12.37 -9.50
C PHE A 63 50.45 12.27 -7.98
N GLU A 64 49.52 13.06 -7.42
CA GLU A 64 49.20 13.09 -5.99
C GLU A 64 48.31 11.93 -5.53
N ILE A 65 47.62 11.26 -6.45
CA ILE A 65 46.70 10.14 -6.16
C ILE A 65 47.45 9.04 -5.41
N LYS A 66 46.87 8.56 -4.30
CA LYS A 66 47.44 7.47 -3.49
C LYS A 66 46.69 6.16 -3.70
N ASP A 67 45.37 6.24 -3.86
CA ASP A 67 44.50 5.08 -3.94
C ASP A 67 43.30 5.26 -4.90
N VAL A 68 42.42 4.25 -4.92
CA VAL A 68 41.20 4.23 -5.74
C VAL A 68 40.24 5.35 -5.38
N ASN A 69 40.13 5.74 -4.10
CA ASN A 69 39.22 6.79 -3.69
C ASN A 69 39.69 8.14 -4.21
N ASP A 70 40.99 8.44 -4.11
CA ASP A 70 41.58 9.66 -4.67
C ASP A 70 41.34 9.75 -6.19
N CYS A 71 41.44 8.61 -6.88
CA CYS A 71 41.16 8.52 -8.31
C CYS A 71 39.70 8.82 -8.64
N ILE A 72 38.76 8.24 -7.89
CA ILE A 72 37.33 8.54 -8.02
C ILE A 72 37.07 10.02 -7.73
N VAL A 73 37.63 10.59 -6.66
CA VAL A 73 37.49 12.01 -6.32
C VAL A 73 37.99 12.90 -7.46
N LEU A 74 39.13 12.59 -8.07
CA LEU A 74 39.64 13.36 -9.20
C LEU A 74 38.70 13.30 -10.42
N ILE A 75 38.17 12.12 -10.75
CA ILE A 75 37.16 11.95 -11.81
C ILE A 75 35.92 12.79 -11.52
N LEU A 76 35.38 12.69 -10.30
CA LEU A 76 34.19 13.43 -9.88
C LEU A 76 34.41 14.95 -9.93
N ARG A 77 35.56 15.44 -9.46
CA ARG A 77 35.91 16.87 -9.53
C ARG A 77 35.98 17.37 -10.97
N ARG A 78 36.55 16.58 -11.90
CA ARG A 78 36.59 16.92 -13.33
C ARG A 78 35.21 16.96 -13.97
N MET A 79 34.31 16.08 -13.56
CA MET A 79 32.93 16.12 -14.03
C MET A 79 32.19 17.33 -13.43
N GLN A 80 32.41 17.62 -12.15
CA GLN A 80 31.76 18.71 -11.44
C GLN A 80 32.07 20.09 -12.02
N THR A 81 33.20 20.30 -12.71
CA THR A 81 33.49 21.57 -13.39
C THR A 81 32.61 21.84 -14.60
N ILE A 82 32.01 20.80 -15.18
CA ILE A 82 31.15 20.88 -16.37
C ILE A 82 29.68 21.07 -15.97
N HIS A 83 29.30 20.57 -14.80
CA HIS A 83 27.94 20.60 -14.28
C HIS A 83 27.73 21.68 -13.23
N ASN A 84 26.47 22.05 -12.96
CA ASN A 84 26.17 22.84 -11.77
C ASN A 84 26.55 22.03 -10.51
N SER A 85 27.38 22.62 -9.65
CA SER A 85 27.97 21.95 -8.49
C SER A 85 26.94 21.37 -7.50
N VAL A 86 25.85 22.12 -7.23
CA VAL A 86 24.80 21.70 -6.30
C VAL A 86 23.99 20.56 -6.92
N PHE A 87 23.56 20.72 -8.16
CA PHE A 87 22.87 19.67 -8.92
C PHE A 87 23.71 18.38 -8.99
N PHE A 88 24.99 18.50 -9.32
CA PHE A 88 25.91 17.36 -9.43
C PHE A 88 26.05 16.62 -8.10
N SER A 89 26.41 17.32 -7.02
CA SER A 89 26.60 16.70 -5.71
C SER A 89 25.31 16.06 -5.15
N ARG A 90 24.15 16.71 -5.34
CA ARG A 90 22.84 16.18 -4.93
C ARG A 90 22.43 14.96 -5.74
N ALA A 91 22.57 14.98 -7.07
CA ALA A 91 22.26 13.82 -7.91
C ALA A 91 23.09 12.59 -7.51
N LEU A 92 24.40 12.76 -7.30
CA LEU A 92 25.27 11.68 -6.84
C LEU A 92 24.91 11.18 -5.43
N SER A 93 24.53 12.10 -4.55
CA SER A 93 24.07 11.78 -3.19
C SER A 93 22.79 10.96 -3.22
N TYR A 94 21.79 11.33 -4.03
CA TYR A 94 20.56 10.55 -4.20
C TYR A 94 20.86 9.15 -4.74
N ILE A 95 21.61 9.01 -5.85
CA ILE A 95 21.99 7.70 -6.40
C ILE A 95 22.71 6.84 -5.34
N SER A 96 23.60 7.47 -4.56
CA SER A 96 24.35 6.79 -3.50
C SER A 96 23.55 6.51 -2.23
N ALA A 97 22.45 7.21 -1.99
CA ALA A 97 21.59 6.97 -0.84
C ALA A 97 20.90 5.60 -0.96
N PHE A 98 20.48 5.20 -2.16
CA PHE A 98 19.83 3.92 -2.44
C PHE A 98 20.82 2.77 -2.56
N LYS A 99 20.73 1.78 -1.66
CA LYS A 99 21.63 0.60 -1.72
C LYS A 99 21.36 -0.31 -2.89
N ASN A 100 20.09 -0.46 -3.24
CA ASN A 100 19.64 -1.34 -4.30
C ASN A 100 19.37 -0.57 -5.60
N GLY A 101 19.88 0.66 -5.73
CA GLY A 101 19.64 1.51 -6.90
C GLY A 101 18.32 2.29 -6.85
N ILE A 102 18.23 3.26 -7.75
CA ILE A 102 17.16 4.25 -7.87
C ILE A 102 16.60 4.25 -9.31
N THR A 103 15.30 4.45 -9.51
CA THR A 103 14.77 4.63 -10.87
C THR A 103 15.10 6.03 -11.40
N GLN A 104 15.04 6.22 -12.72
CA GLN A 104 15.20 7.54 -13.31
C GLN A 104 14.11 8.51 -12.84
N THR A 105 12.85 8.03 -12.78
CA THR A 105 11.71 8.82 -12.32
C THR A 105 11.85 9.25 -10.86
N GLU A 106 12.25 8.35 -9.97
CA GLU A 106 12.53 8.67 -8.56
C GLU A 106 13.63 9.73 -8.46
N LEU A 107 14.71 9.62 -9.24
CA LEU A 107 15.81 10.58 -9.21
C LEU A 107 15.37 11.98 -9.66
N GLU A 108 14.62 12.06 -10.76
CA GLU A 108 14.08 13.33 -11.27
C GLU A 108 13.09 13.97 -10.28
N ASP A 109 12.24 13.17 -9.64
CA ASP A 109 11.33 13.64 -8.59
C ASP A 109 12.10 14.15 -7.37
N LEU A 110 13.14 13.44 -6.91
CA LEU A 110 13.96 13.88 -5.78
C LEU A 110 14.71 15.19 -6.07
N LEU A 111 15.28 15.31 -7.26
CA LEU A 111 15.94 16.55 -7.70
C LEU A 111 14.94 17.71 -7.84
N SER A 112 13.67 17.41 -8.08
CA SER A 112 12.58 18.39 -8.15
C SER A 112 11.98 18.74 -6.77
N LEU A 113 12.16 17.86 -5.79
CA LEU A 113 11.83 18.12 -4.39
C LEU A 113 12.93 18.86 -3.65
N ASP A 114 14.15 18.92 -4.19
CA ASP A 114 15.31 19.56 -3.58
C ASP A 114 15.34 21.06 -3.90
N ASP A 115 15.05 21.90 -2.91
CA ASP A 115 14.96 23.35 -3.12
C ASP A 115 16.32 23.96 -3.45
N GLN A 116 17.42 23.43 -2.89
CA GLN A 116 18.77 23.91 -3.18
C GLN A 116 19.17 23.62 -4.62
N VAL A 117 18.82 22.43 -5.13
CA VAL A 117 19.03 22.09 -6.55
C VAL A 117 18.25 23.07 -7.43
N LEU A 118 16.96 23.26 -7.16
CA LEU A 118 16.12 24.10 -8.01
C LEU A 118 16.44 25.59 -7.90
N GLU A 119 16.95 26.07 -6.77
CA GLU A 119 17.48 27.42 -6.63
C GLU A 119 18.76 27.59 -7.47
N SER A 120 19.68 26.63 -7.40
CA SER A 120 20.93 26.66 -8.16
C SER A 120 20.73 26.57 -9.68
N VAL A 121 19.71 25.85 -10.14
CA VAL A 121 19.40 25.68 -11.57
C VAL A 121 18.60 26.85 -12.12
N PHE A 122 17.68 27.41 -11.33
CA PHE A 122 16.78 28.49 -11.74
C PHE A 122 17.17 29.83 -11.11
N GLU A 123 18.46 30.17 -11.14
CA GLU A 123 19.02 31.38 -10.53
C GLU A 123 18.43 32.68 -11.12
N TYR A 124 18.22 32.71 -12.45
CA TYR A 124 17.89 33.94 -13.20
C TYR A 124 16.44 34.04 -13.68
N PHE A 125 15.65 32.97 -13.57
CA PHE A 125 14.24 32.97 -13.97
C PHE A 125 13.41 31.98 -13.16
N LEU A 126 12.11 32.25 -13.02
CA LEU A 126 11.15 31.29 -12.46
C LEU A 126 10.53 30.50 -13.61
N PRO A 127 10.68 29.16 -13.65
CA PRO A 127 10.04 28.35 -14.67
C PRO A 127 8.52 28.28 -14.42
N PRO A 128 7.71 28.09 -15.48
CA PRO A 128 6.26 27.91 -15.32
C PRO A 128 5.91 26.63 -14.54
N VAL A 129 6.74 25.60 -14.68
CA VAL A 129 6.68 24.35 -13.93
C VAL A 129 7.97 24.21 -13.13
N LYS A 130 7.86 24.13 -11.81
CA LYS A 130 9.03 24.11 -10.90
C LYS A 130 9.55 22.68 -10.70
N ARG A 131 10.04 22.08 -11.80
CA ARG A 131 10.62 20.73 -11.88
C ARG A 131 12.01 20.79 -12.51
N ILE A 132 12.87 19.80 -12.22
CA ILE A 132 14.20 19.73 -12.85
C ILE A 132 14.06 19.57 -14.38
N PRO A 133 14.80 20.35 -15.20
CA PRO A 133 14.79 20.14 -16.65
C PRO A 133 15.37 18.74 -17.00
N PRO A 134 14.63 17.88 -17.74
CA PRO A 134 15.06 16.50 -18.03
C PRO A 134 16.44 16.42 -18.73
N LEU A 135 16.78 17.44 -19.51
CA LEU A 135 18.05 17.52 -20.23
C LEU A 135 19.26 17.61 -19.29
N LEU A 136 19.13 18.21 -18.10
CA LEU A 136 20.23 18.29 -17.13
C LEU A 136 20.62 16.89 -16.64
N TRP A 137 19.62 16.10 -16.25
CA TRP A 137 19.84 14.72 -15.84
C TRP A 137 20.40 13.88 -17.00
N THR A 138 19.83 14.00 -18.20
CA THR A 138 20.29 13.26 -19.38
C THR A 138 21.78 13.50 -19.67
N ARG A 139 22.24 14.75 -19.59
CA ARG A 139 23.66 15.10 -19.79
C ARG A 139 24.55 14.49 -18.71
N LEU A 140 24.17 14.64 -17.43
CA LEU A 140 24.92 14.05 -16.33
C LEU A 140 25.00 12.53 -16.43
N ARG A 141 23.88 11.88 -16.81
CA ARG A 141 23.81 10.44 -17.00
C ARG A 141 24.78 9.96 -18.08
N ASN A 142 24.87 10.65 -19.21
CA ASN A 142 25.82 10.31 -20.28
C ASN A 142 27.26 10.40 -19.79
N ASP A 143 27.60 11.42 -19.00
CA ASP A 143 28.95 11.54 -18.43
C ASP A 143 29.26 10.46 -17.38
N LEU A 144 28.23 9.87 -16.76
CA LEU A 144 28.32 8.80 -15.76
C LEU A 144 28.18 7.38 -16.33
N GLU A 145 27.97 7.23 -17.64
CA GLU A 145 27.57 5.97 -18.28
C GLU A 145 28.48 4.78 -17.91
N GLU A 146 29.80 4.98 -17.84
CA GLU A 146 30.76 3.93 -17.48
C GLU A 146 30.72 3.52 -15.98
N TYR A 147 30.14 4.36 -15.12
CA TYR A 147 30.16 4.19 -13.66
C TYR A 147 28.81 3.78 -13.08
N VAL A 148 27.72 4.10 -13.79
CA VAL A 148 26.35 3.80 -13.39
C VAL A 148 25.75 2.80 -14.37
N ILE A 149 25.32 1.66 -13.84
CA ILE A 149 24.67 0.62 -14.65
C ILE A 149 23.17 0.57 -14.40
N GLU A 150 22.46 0.18 -15.46
CA GLU A 150 21.08 -0.24 -15.35
C GLU A 150 20.98 -1.71 -14.92
N SER A 151 20.00 -1.99 -14.07
CA SER A 151 19.73 -3.33 -13.54
C SER A 151 18.22 -3.46 -13.34
N ARG A 152 17.69 -4.67 -13.27
CA ARG A 152 16.30 -4.90 -12.89
C ARG A 152 16.24 -5.25 -11.41
N GLY A 153 15.39 -4.55 -10.66
CA GLY A 153 15.21 -4.75 -9.23
C GLY A 153 13.80 -4.36 -8.81
N ASP A 154 13.16 -5.19 -7.98
CA ASP A 154 11.80 -4.95 -7.49
C ASP A 154 10.77 -4.69 -8.61
N GLY A 155 10.92 -5.38 -9.75
CA GLY A 155 10.00 -5.29 -10.90
C GLY A 155 10.30 -4.15 -11.88
N VAL A 156 11.21 -3.22 -11.54
CA VAL A 156 11.49 -2.02 -12.36
C VAL A 156 12.97 -1.91 -12.75
N VAL A 157 13.25 -1.05 -13.73
CA VAL A 157 14.62 -0.70 -14.13
C VAL A 157 15.18 0.33 -13.17
N ILE A 158 16.34 0.02 -12.60
CA ILE A 158 17.04 0.81 -11.58
C ILE A 158 18.45 1.12 -12.04
N MET A 159 18.96 2.26 -11.60
CA MET A 159 20.34 2.70 -11.79
C MET A 159 21.11 2.54 -10.49
N LYS A 160 22.32 1.99 -10.57
CA LYS A 160 23.21 1.81 -9.42
C LYS A 160 24.68 1.93 -9.82
N TRP A 161 25.52 2.28 -8.85
CA TRP A 161 26.98 2.27 -9.05
C TRP A 161 27.48 0.87 -9.42
N PHE A 162 28.25 0.79 -10.50
CA PHE A 162 28.88 -0.45 -10.93
C PHE A 162 29.87 -0.96 -9.86
N TYR A 163 30.70 -0.06 -9.34
CA TYR A 163 31.63 -0.37 -8.25
C TYR A 163 31.15 0.23 -6.92
N ARG A 164 31.07 -0.61 -5.88
CA ARG A 164 30.73 -0.17 -4.51
C ARG A 164 31.64 0.94 -3.96
N LYS A 165 32.87 1.07 -4.48
CA LYS A 165 33.82 2.13 -4.08
C LYS A 165 33.26 3.52 -4.38
N PHE A 166 32.65 3.74 -5.56
CA PHE A 166 32.04 5.04 -5.91
C PHE A 166 31.05 5.52 -4.86
N ARG A 167 30.16 4.62 -4.44
CA ARG A 167 29.19 4.92 -3.40
C ARG A 167 29.85 5.36 -2.10
N ALA A 168 30.91 4.66 -1.67
CA ALA A 168 31.63 4.98 -0.44
C ALA A 168 32.35 6.33 -0.54
N THR A 169 33.01 6.60 -1.68
CA THR A 169 33.70 7.86 -1.95
C THR A 169 32.75 9.04 -2.05
N ILE A 170 31.58 8.88 -2.69
CA ILE A 170 30.56 9.93 -2.76
C ILE A 170 30.00 10.24 -1.36
N LYS A 171 29.80 9.21 -0.54
CA LYS A 171 29.35 9.38 0.85
C LYS A 171 30.37 10.18 1.68
N SER A 172 31.66 10.05 1.41
CA SER A 172 32.70 10.83 2.09
C SER A 172 32.87 12.24 1.52
N GLU A 173 32.76 12.42 0.20
CA GLU A 173 33.00 13.72 -0.46
C GLU A 173 31.78 14.65 -0.38
N TYR A 174 30.57 14.11 -0.55
CA TYR A 174 29.30 14.86 -0.62
C TYR A 174 28.35 14.55 0.56
N GLY A 175 28.84 13.85 1.58
CA GLY A 175 28.10 13.62 2.83
C GLY A 175 27.96 14.89 3.68
N SER A 176 27.22 14.80 4.79
CA SER A 176 27.04 15.93 5.70
C SER A 176 28.37 16.37 6.33
N PRO A 177 28.78 17.66 6.20
CA PRO A 177 29.94 18.20 6.91
C PRO A 177 29.73 18.28 8.43
N SER A 178 28.46 18.31 8.86
CA SER A 178 28.04 18.81 10.18
C SER A 178 27.99 17.78 11.32
N LEU A 179 28.34 16.51 11.06
CA LEU A 179 28.29 15.44 12.07
C LEU A 179 29.69 14.85 12.35
N VAL A 180 30.69 15.71 12.58
CA VAL A 180 31.99 15.27 13.11
C VAL A 180 31.79 14.74 14.53
N GLN A 181 31.67 13.42 14.68
CA GLN A 181 31.73 12.80 16.01
C GLN A 181 33.17 12.78 16.49
N LEU A 182 33.44 13.49 17.58
CA LEU A 182 34.68 13.41 18.34
C LEU A 182 34.75 12.02 19.01
N THR A 183 35.37 11.05 18.35
CA THR A 183 35.85 9.84 19.04
C THR A 183 37.33 9.98 19.37
N SER A 184 37.72 9.54 20.57
CA SER A 184 39.07 9.64 21.16
C SER A 184 40.20 8.90 20.41
N LYS A 185 39.96 8.47 19.16
CA LYS A 185 40.93 7.83 18.26
C LYS A 185 40.72 8.32 16.82
N GLY A 186 41.15 9.55 16.53
CA GLY A 186 41.21 10.10 15.18
C GLY A 186 39.86 10.53 14.61
N TYR A 187 39.91 11.55 13.74
CA TYR A 187 38.76 12.09 13.02
C TYR A 187 38.02 10.97 12.26
N SER A 188 36.75 10.72 12.61
CA SER A 188 35.85 9.89 11.80
C SER A 188 34.75 10.81 11.29
N LEU A 189 34.83 11.19 10.01
CA LEU A 189 33.75 11.87 9.30
C LEU A 189 32.47 11.04 9.49
N SER A 190 31.37 11.67 9.91
CA SER A 190 30.05 11.03 9.87
C SER A 190 29.81 10.49 8.48
N GLN A 191 29.66 9.17 8.40
CA GLN A 191 29.41 8.48 7.15
C GLN A 191 27.95 8.64 6.73
N GLU A 192 27.26 9.76 6.92
CA GLU A 192 25.83 9.86 6.57
C GLU A 192 25.56 10.99 5.58
N PHE A 193 24.60 10.74 4.69
CA PHE A 193 24.15 11.74 3.72
C PHE A 193 23.46 12.89 4.44
N ASP A 194 23.33 14.03 3.75
CA ASP A 194 22.56 15.17 4.22
C ASP A 194 21.18 14.76 4.75
N PRO A 195 20.78 15.18 5.97
CA PRO A 195 19.42 15.00 6.47
C PRO A 195 18.34 15.47 5.49
N GLU A 196 18.60 16.50 4.69
CA GLU A 196 17.67 16.98 3.65
C GLU A 196 17.47 15.95 2.54
N VAL A 197 18.55 15.29 2.08
CA VAL A 197 18.48 14.19 1.11
C VAL A 197 17.63 13.05 1.65
N ILE A 198 17.85 12.65 2.90
CA ILE A 198 17.06 11.58 3.55
C ILE A 198 15.59 12.00 3.68
N ARG A 199 15.34 13.24 4.07
CA ARG A 199 13.98 13.79 4.24
C ARG A 199 13.22 13.86 2.92
N ASN A 200 13.86 14.29 1.83
CA ASN A 200 13.25 14.30 0.49
C ASN A 200 12.91 12.90 0.00
N ILE A 201 13.77 11.90 0.27
CA ILE A 201 13.47 10.49 -0.05
C ILE A 201 12.24 10.00 0.70
N ILE A 202 12.12 10.33 1.99
CA ILE A 202 10.95 9.96 2.79
C ILE A 202 9.71 10.68 2.27
N TYR A 203 9.80 11.98 1.95
CA TYR A 203 8.68 12.74 1.40
C TYR A 203 8.21 12.24 0.03
N LEU A 204 9.13 11.76 -0.81
CA LEU A 204 8.78 11.09 -2.06
C LEU A 204 7.95 9.84 -1.78
N TYR A 205 8.43 8.92 -0.94
CA TYR A 205 7.69 7.68 -0.68
C TYR A 205 6.39 7.86 0.09
N LEU A 206 6.26 8.94 0.87
CA LEU A 206 5.02 9.29 1.56
C LEU A 206 4.05 10.08 0.69
N ASP A 207 4.34 10.32 -0.59
CA ASP A 207 3.53 11.15 -1.49
C ASP A 207 3.19 12.53 -0.89
N LYS A 208 4.07 13.09 -0.04
CA LYS A 208 3.80 14.32 0.74
C LYS A 208 3.45 15.51 -0.16
N PHE A 209 4.10 15.58 -1.33
CA PHE A 209 3.95 16.65 -2.32
C PHE A 209 3.36 16.18 -3.65
N LYS A 210 2.74 14.99 -3.68
CA LYS A 210 1.96 14.56 -4.84
C LYS A 210 0.72 15.45 -4.95
N ASP A 211 0.50 16.06 -6.11
CA ASP A 211 -0.63 16.97 -6.41
C ASP A 211 -0.80 18.12 -5.39
N ARG A 212 0.30 18.50 -4.71
CA ARG A 212 0.33 19.52 -3.67
C ARG A 212 1.48 20.48 -3.92
N LYS A 213 1.21 21.77 -3.70
CA LYS A 213 2.25 22.78 -3.82
C LYS A 213 3.22 22.70 -2.64
N LYS A 214 4.50 22.92 -2.93
CA LYS A 214 5.57 23.02 -1.95
C LYS A 214 6.07 24.46 -1.90
N GLU A 215 6.12 25.04 -0.70
CA GLU A 215 6.75 26.33 -0.44
C GLU A 215 8.26 26.29 -0.73
N PHE A 216 8.80 27.37 -1.28
CA PHE A 216 10.24 27.57 -1.48
C PHE A 216 10.60 29.06 -1.44
N CYS A 217 11.87 29.30 -1.14
CA CYS A 217 12.43 30.64 -1.14
C CYS A 217 12.92 31.03 -2.54
N ILE A 218 12.69 32.28 -2.93
CA ILE A 218 13.26 32.90 -4.12
C ILE A 218 14.27 33.98 -3.73
N ASN A 219 15.29 34.16 -4.56
CA ASN A 219 16.26 35.23 -4.36
C ASN A 219 15.63 36.62 -4.57
N ASP A 220 16.26 37.65 -4.00
CA ASP A 220 15.74 39.02 -4.07
C ASP A 220 15.70 39.59 -5.50
N GLN A 221 16.56 39.07 -6.40
CA GLN A 221 16.59 39.47 -7.80
C GLN A 221 15.31 39.05 -8.52
N LEU A 222 14.90 37.79 -8.36
CA LEU A 222 13.67 37.24 -8.92
C LEU A 222 12.45 37.89 -8.28
N ARG A 223 12.46 38.10 -6.95
CA ARG A 223 11.35 38.80 -6.27
C ARG A 223 11.07 40.15 -6.91
N LYS A 224 12.11 40.96 -7.12
CA LYS A 224 11.99 42.27 -7.77
C LYS A 224 11.58 42.15 -9.24
N LYS A 225 12.16 41.20 -9.99
CA LYS A 225 11.87 40.98 -11.41
C LYS A 225 10.40 40.60 -11.67
N TYR A 226 9.82 39.79 -10.80
CA TYR A 226 8.44 39.31 -10.92
C TYR A 226 7.44 40.11 -10.05
N GLY A 227 7.88 41.17 -9.37
CA GLY A 227 7.02 42.04 -8.56
C GLY A 227 6.35 41.33 -7.38
N LEU A 228 6.99 40.31 -6.81
CA LEU A 228 6.41 39.48 -5.75
C LEU A 228 6.52 40.15 -4.38
N GLN A 229 5.47 40.05 -3.57
CA GLN A 229 5.42 40.66 -2.23
C GLN A 229 6.25 39.90 -1.19
N SER A 230 6.34 38.57 -1.32
CA SER A 230 7.09 37.69 -0.42
C SER A 230 8.24 36.99 -1.15
N ASN A 231 9.27 36.61 -0.38
CA ASN A 231 10.34 35.75 -0.85
C ASN A 231 9.93 34.27 -0.84
N VAL A 232 8.81 33.93 -0.21
CA VAL A 232 8.28 32.57 -0.16
C VAL A 232 7.17 32.44 -1.19
N VAL A 233 7.32 31.46 -2.07
CA VAL A 233 6.38 31.16 -3.17
C VAL A 233 6.06 29.68 -3.12
N GLU A 234 4.90 29.30 -3.64
CA GLU A 234 4.46 27.92 -3.73
C GLU A 234 4.36 27.47 -5.18
N ALA A 235 4.85 26.26 -5.45
CA ALA A 235 4.66 25.61 -6.75
C ALA A 235 4.48 24.11 -6.58
N ASP A 236 3.65 23.53 -7.45
CA ASP A 236 3.59 22.08 -7.61
C ASP A 236 4.87 21.61 -8.34
N ARG A 237 5.46 20.53 -7.82
CA ARG A 237 6.68 19.91 -8.35
C ARG A 237 6.35 18.84 -9.39
N LEU A 238 5.06 18.51 -9.55
CA LEU A 238 4.55 17.48 -10.45
C LEU A 238 5.26 16.14 -10.23
N VAL A 239 5.48 15.76 -8.96
CA VAL A 239 6.13 14.48 -8.61
C VAL A 239 5.19 13.31 -8.92
N MET A 240 5.77 12.19 -9.37
CA MET A 240 4.97 11.00 -9.65
C MET A 240 4.51 10.35 -8.34
N SER A 241 3.34 9.69 -8.39
CA SER A 241 2.82 8.97 -7.23
C SER A 241 3.69 7.76 -6.88
N GLN A 242 3.94 7.60 -5.59
CA GLN A 242 4.48 6.42 -4.94
C GLN A 242 3.37 5.69 -4.18
N ALA A 243 2.24 5.45 -4.85
CA ALA A 243 1.15 4.65 -4.30
C ALA A 243 1.67 3.27 -3.88
N THR A 244 1.12 2.74 -2.79
CA THR A 244 1.49 1.41 -2.30
C THR A 244 1.00 0.32 -3.25
N GLU A 245 -0.15 0.56 -3.86
CA GLU A 245 -0.82 -0.28 -4.84
C GLU A 245 -1.06 0.52 -6.13
N PHE A 246 -0.91 -0.13 -7.27
CA PHE A 246 -1.23 0.42 -8.59
C PHE A 246 -1.92 -0.66 -9.41
N CYS A 247 -2.99 -0.28 -10.12
CA CYS A 247 -3.65 -1.18 -11.07
C CYS A 247 -2.97 -1.06 -12.43
N ASP A 248 -2.63 -2.19 -13.02
CA ASP A 248 -2.19 -2.23 -14.41
C ASP A 248 -3.36 -1.96 -15.35
N SER A 249 -3.06 -1.72 -16.63
CA SER A 249 -4.01 -1.59 -17.73
C SER A 249 -4.99 -2.77 -17.84
N ASP A 250 -4.58 -3.96 -17.42
CA ASP A 250 -5.40 -5.17 -17.38
C ASP A 250 -6.24 -5.31 -16.09
N GLY A 251 -6.23 -4.31 -15.21
CA GLY A 251 -6.93 -4.34 -13.91
C GLY A 251 -6.24 -5.17 -12.83
N VAL A 252 -5.04 -5.71 -13.09
CA VAL A 252 -4.28 -6.48 -12.10
C VAL A 252 -3.61 -5.53 -11.11
N ILE A 253 -3.83 -5.80 -9.81
CA ILE A 253 -3.19 -5.04 -8.72
C ILE A 253 -1.71 -5.42 -8.64
N GLN A 254 -0.85 -4.41 -8.68
CA GLN A 254 0.58 -4.52 -8.45
C GLN A 254 1.00 -3.63 -7.27
N TYR A 255 2.04 -4.06 -6.57
CA TYR A 255 2.50 -3.42 -5.34
C TYR A 255 3.85 -2.75 -5.51
N ASN A 256 4.02 -1.58 -4.88
CA ASN A 256 5.29 -0.85 -4.90
C ASN A 256 6.29 -1.47 -3.92
N ARG A 257 6.91 -2.58 -4.37
CA ARG A 257 7.93 -3.33 -3.63
C ARG A 257 9.12 -2.46 -3.20
N ARG A 258 9.44 -1.40 -3.98
CA ARG A 258 10.51 -0.46 -3.64
C ARG A 258 10.15 0.37 -2.42
N LYS A 259 8.97 0.99 -2.38
CA LYS A 259 8.47 1.72 -1.22
C LYS A 259 8.47 0.83 0.02
N LEU A 260 7.92 -0.38 -0.07
CA LEU A 260 7.85 -1.33 1.05
C LEU A 260 9.24 -1.69 1.62
N LYS A 261 10.25 -1.89 0.76
CA LYS A 261 11.61 -2.28 1.20
C LYS A 261 12.49 -1.10 1.60
N GLN A 262 12.42 0.02 0.88
CA GLN A 262 13.34 1.16 1.04
C GLN A 262 12.89 2.11 2.15
N LEU A 263 11.59 2.41 2.26
CA LEU A 263 11.08 3.38 3.23
C LEU A 263 11.50 3.03 4.67
N PRO A 264 11.33 1.79 5.17
CA PRO A 264 11.75 1.44 6.54
C PRO A 264 13.26 1.60 6.77
N HIS A 265 14.08 1.46 5.73
CA HIS A 265 15.53 1.67 5.83
C HIS A 265 15.88 3.14 6.02
N PHE A 266 15.19 4.06 5.33
CA PHE A 266 15.42 5.50 5.47
C PHE A 266 14.85 6.05 6.77
N LEU A 267 13.71 5.53 7.25
CA LEU A 267 13.12 5.93 8.53
C LEU A 267 14.04 5.67 9.74
N LYS A 268 14.91 4.64 9.67
CA LYS A 268 15.91 4.37 10.72
C LYS A 268 16.92 5.51 10.95
N LYS A 269 17.04 6.44 9.99
CA LYS A 269 17.98 7.57 10.04
C LYS A 269 17.35 8.84 10.62
N LEU A 270 16.05 8.85 10.86
CA LEU A 270 15.36 9.96 11.53
C LEU A 270 15.50 9.89 13.05
N SER A 271 15.14 10.98 13.72
CA SER A 271 15.01 10.96 15.18
C SER A 271 13.96 9.91 15.61
N PRO A 272 14.10 9.27 16.79
CA PRO A 272 13.17 8.23 17.23
C PRO A 272 11.70 8.66 17.22
N ASN A 273 11.41 9.89 17.63
CA ASN A 273 10.03 10.41 17.67
C ASN A 273 9.45 10.59 16.27
N GLU A 274 10.18 11.23 15.34
CA GLU A 274 9.73 11.39 13.95
C GLU A 274 9.55 10.03 13.26
N LYS A 275 10.55 9.14 13.43
CA LYS A 275 10.53 7.78 12.89
C LYS A 275 9.28 7.03 13.36
N ASN A 276 9.06 6.97 14.67
CA ASN A 276 7.97 6.17 15.25
C ASN A 276 6.61 6.72 14.84
N LEU A 277 6.45 8.05 14.77
CA LEU A 277 5.20 8.65 14.32
C LEU A 277 4.86 8.29 12.88
N ILE A 278 5.86 8.32 11.97
CA ILE A 278 5.67 7.93 10.57
C ILE A 278 5.35 6.43 10.46
N ILE A 279 6.07 5.57 11.19
CA ILE A 279 5.79 4.13 11.20
C ILE A 279 4.36 3.86 11.68
N SER A 280 3.91 4.53 12.73
CA SER A 280 2.53 4.39 13.21
C SER A 280 1.53 4.79 12.12
N LEU A 281 1.61 6.01 11.60
CA LEU A 281 0.57 6.56 10.72
C LEU A 281 0.56 5.96 9.31
N GLU A 282 1.74 5.65 8.76
CA GLU A 282 1.91 5.33 7.34
C GLU A 282 2.14 3.84 7.09
N MET A 283 2.50 3.05 8.12
CA MET A 283 2.81 1.62 7.98
C MET A 283 1.89 0.74 8.84
N ILE A 284 1.89 0.91 10.16
CA ILE A 284 1.21 -0.03 11.09
C ILE A 284 -0.30 0.19 11.17
N TYR A 285 -0.76 1.44 11.11
CA TYR A 285 -2.20 1.78 11.17
C TYR A 285 -2.74 2.20 9.80
N ASN A 286 -2.17 1.62 8.74
CA ASN A 286 -2.61 1.79 7.37
C ASN A 286 -2.78 0.40 6.73
N TYR A 287 -4.02 -0.06 6.61
CA TYR A 287 -4.32 -1.41 6.11
C TYR A 287 -3.70 -1.70 4.74
N GLN A 288 -3.74 -0.75 3.81
CA GLN A 288 -3.15 -0.91 2.46
C GLN A 288 -1.65 -1.22 2.53
N TRP A 289 -0.93 -0.54 3.42
CA TRP A 289 0.50 -0.82 3.60
C TRP A 289 0.73 -2.21 4.20
N MET A 290 -0.06 -2.58 5.22
CA MET A 290 0.06 -3.88 5.87
C MET A 290 -0.25 -5.02 4.91
N HIS A 291 -1.36 -4.93 4.17
CA HIS A 291 -1.77 -5.89 3.15
C HIS A 291 -0.70 -6.08 2.08
N ALA A 292 -0.23 -4.96 1.51
CA ALA A 292 0.87 -4.99 0.54
C ALA A 292 2.15 -5.59 1.11
N ALA A 293 2.47 -5.30 2.38
CA ALA A 293 3.63 -5.87 3.06
C ALA A 293 3.48 -7.38 3.30
N TYR A 294 2.29 -7.88 3.65
CA TYR A 294 2.02 -9.32 3.77
C TYR A 294 2.24 -10.06 2.45
N ILE A 295 1.80 -9.48 1.34
CA ILE A 295 1.91 -10.11 0.02
C ILE A 295 3.33 -10.04 -0.54
N CYS A 296 4.04 -8.93 -0.32
CA CYS A 296 5.31 -8.66 -0.99
C CYS A 296 6.57 -8.86 -0.14
N THR A 297 6.44 -8.97 1.17
CA THR A 297 7.57 -9.11 2.11
C THR A 297 7.35 -10.28 3.05
N ASP A 298 8.40 -10.71 3.75
CA ASP A 298 8.27 -11.77 4.76
C ASP A 298 7.32 -11.28 5.85
N THR A 299 6.25 -12.04 6.13
CA THR A 299 5.17 -11.66 7.05
C THR A 299 5.66 -11.37 8.49
N ALA A 300 6.80 -11.95 8.88
CA ALA A 300 7.51 -11.66 10.13
C ALA A 300 8.00 -10.19 10.25
N ALA A 301 8.04 -9.45 9.14
CA ALA A 301 8.47 -8.05 9.14
C ALA A 301 7.52 -7.15 9.94
N ILE A 302 6.20 -7.37 9.87
CA ILE A 302 5.20 -6.53 10.54
C ILE A 302 5.26 -6.72 12.06
N GLU A 303 5.34 -7.95 12.54
CA GLU A 303 5.57 -8.25 13.96
C GLU A 303 6.86 -7.62 14.45
N HIS A 304 7.94 -7.71 13.66
CA HIS A 304 9.20 -7.05 13.99
C HIS A 304 9.03 -5.53 14.07
N TYR A 305 8.29 -4.90 13.16
CA TYR A 305 8.03 -3.45 13.22
C TYR A 305 7.20 -3.06 14.44
N LEU A 306 6.14 -3.81 14.76
CA LEU A 306 5.33 -3.62 15.96
C LEU A 306 6.19 -3.72 17.22
N MET A 307 7.00 -4.78 17.35
CA MET A 307 7.89 -4.99 18.49
C MET A 307 8.95 -3.89 18.60
N MET A 308 9.57 -3.50 17.49
CA MET A 308 10.58 -2.43 17.48
C MET A 308 9.95 -1.08 17.83
N LEU A 309 8.70 -0.84 17.44
CA LEU A 309 7.96 0.37 17.78
C LEU A 309 7.64 0.42 19.27
N THR A 310 7.08 -0.64 19.84
CA THR A 310 6.75 -0.70 21.28
C THR A 310 8.00 -0.52 22.14
N ILE A 311 9.08 -1.27 21.83
CA ILE A 311 10.37 -1.13 22.52
C ILE A 311 10.90 0.30 22.38
N SER A 312 10.88 0.88 21.17
CA SER A 312 11.44 2.21 20.96
C SER A 312 10.67 3.31 21.69
N ILE A 313 9.35 3.20 21.83
CA ILE A 313 8.52 4.19 22.53
C ILE A 313 8.65 4.00 24.05
N ALA A 314 8.62 2.75 24.53
CA ALA A 314 8.79 2.41 25.95
C ALA A 314 10.07 3.02 26.53
N HIS A 315 11.19 2.90 25.82
CA HIS A 315 12.50 3.42 26.24
C HIS A 315 12.70 4.92 25.99
N SER A 316 11.75 5.62 25.36
CA SER A 316 11.84 7.06 25.10
C SER A 316 11.10 7.87 26.17
N PRO A 317 11.81 8.50 27.13
CA PRO A 317 11.17 9.34 28.15
C PRO A 317 10.54 10.61 27.55
N GLN A 318 10.94 11.01 26.34
CA GLN A 318 10.42 12.18 25.61
C GLN A 318 9.35 11.80 24.57
N ALA A 319 8.80 10.59 24.63
CA ALA A 319 7.70 10.20 23.76
C ALA A 319 6.47 11.10 24.00
N THR A 320 5.88 11.60 22.92
CA THR A 320 4.65 12.39 22.98
C THR A 320 3.47 11.51 23.44
N GLU A 321 2.41 12.15 23.94
CA GLU A 321 1.17 11.46 24.33
C GLU A 321 0.61 10.62 23.17
N GLN A 322 0.63 11.17 21.95
CA GLN A 322 0.25 10.45 20.74
C GLN A 322 1.10 9.18 20.50
N LEU A 323 2.40 9.20 20.79
CA LEU A 323 3.23 8.00 20.67
C LEU A 323 2.90 6.97 21.76
N ARG A 324 2.55 7.40 22.98
CA ARG A 324 2.10 6.50 24.05
C ARG A 324 0.77 5.84 23.71
N GLU A 325 -0.14 6.58 23.09
CA GLU A 325 -1.39 6.03 22.56
C GLU A 325 -1.13 4.98 21.47
N SER A 326 -0.18 5.27 20.57
CA SER A 326 0.28 4.31 19.54
C SER A 326 0.94 3.07 20.15
N GLU A 327 1.66 3.18 21.26
CA GLU A 327 2.27 2.05 21.97
C GLU A 327 1.20 1.11 22.55
N SER A 328 0.17 1.67 23.18
CA SER A 328 -0.97 0.90 23.69
C SER A 328 -1.69 0.14 22.57
N ALA A 329 -1.98 0.81 21.46
CA ALA A 329 -2.62 0.18 20.30
C ALA A 329 -1.75 -0.93 19.68
N ALA A 330 -0.43 -0.75 19.64
CA ALA A 330 0.49 -1.72 19.09
C ALA A 330 0.56 -2.99 19.95
N ASN A 331 0.46 -2.86 21.28
CA ASN A 331 0.36 -4.00 22.19
C ASN A 331 -0.93 -4.79 21.96
N THR A 332 -2.07 -4.12 21.78
CA THR A 332 -3.35 -4.78 21.46
C THR A 332 -3.27 -5.53 20.13
N LEU A 333 -2.71 -4.90 19.08
CA LEU A 333 -2.49 -5.55 17.80
C LEU A 333 -1.58 -6.77 17.92
N MET A 334 -0.47 -6.66 18.66
CA MET A 334 0.45 -7.78 18.87
C MET A 334 -0.24 -8.99 19.51
N MET A 335 -1.15 -8.77 20.47
CA MET A 335 -1.93 -9.86 21.06
C MET A 335 -2.82 -10.55 20.02
N ILE A 336 -3.47 -9.79 19.14
CA ILE A 336 -4.30 -10.34 18.06
C ILE A 336 -3.46 -11.15 17.07
N TYR A 337 -2.28 -10.63 16.70
CA TYR A 337 -1.33 -11.36 15.86
C TYR A 337 -0.92 -12.71 16.43
N GLN A 338 -0.62 -12.75 17.73
CA GLN A 338 -0.27 -13.98 18.42
C GLN A 338 -1.44 -14.97 18.51
N GLN A 339 -2.68 -14.49 18.61
CA GLN A 339 -3.88 -15.32 18.67
C GLN A 339 -4.23 -15.97 17.32
N LEU A 340 -4.13 -15.22 16.23
CA LEU A 340 -4.48 -15.70 14.88
C LEU A 340 -3.42 -16.63 14.30
N GLY A 341 -2.17 -16.49 14.75
CA GLY A 341 -1.07 -17.35 14.33
C GLY A 341 -0.51 -16.99 12.96
N TYR A 342 0.79 -17.21 12.80
CA TYR A 342 1.56 -16.80 11.61
C TYR A 342 1.04 -17.40 10.29
N ALA A 343 0.62 -18.66 10.32
CA ALA A 343 0.18 -19.40 9.12
C ALA A 343 -1.07 -18.79 8.48
N PHE A 344 -1.97 -18.24 9.30
CA PHE A 344 -3.23 -17.66 8.84
C PHE A 344 -2.99 -16.46 7.91
N PHE A 345 -2.12 -15.54 8.32
CA PHE A 345 -1.84 -14.32 7.53
C PHE A 345 -1.03 -14.59 6.26
N SER A 346 -0.23 -15.67 6.23
CA SER A 346 0.49 -16.05 5.02
C SER A 346 -0.40 -16.73 3.98
N GLU A 347 -1.42 -17.47 4.43
CA GLU A 347 -2.33 -18.20 3.52
C GLU A 347 -3.50 -17.34 3.05
N TYR A 348 -4.02 -16.45 3.91
CA TYR A 348 -5.22 -15.64 3.64
C TYR A 348 -5.02 -14.15 3.99
N PRO A 349 -4.21 -13.39 3.23
CA PRO A 349 -3.93 -11.98 3.51
C PRO A 349 -5.17 -11.08 3.40
N ASP A 350 -6.13 -11.41 2.54
CA ASP A 350 -7.36 -10.63 2.33
C ASP A 350 -8.32 -10.72 3.53
N ASN A 351 -8.30 -11.85 4.25
CA ASN A 351 -9.12 -12.07 5.45
C ASN A 351 -8.66 -11.23 6.64
N PHE A 352 -7.48 -10.62 6.55
CA PHE A 352 -6.89 -9.80 7.60
C PHE A 352 -7.79 -8.62 8.01
N ALA A 353 -8.47 -7.99 7.04
CA ALA A 353 -9.35 -6.85 7.32
C ALA A 353 -10.51 -7.26 8.24
N PHE A 354 -11.18 -8.37 7.92
CA PHE A 354 -12.31 -8.91 8.66
C PHE A 354 -11.94 -9.32 10.09
N GLU A 355 -10.81 -10.01 10.26
CA GLU A 355 -10.33 -10.43 11.57
C GLU A 355 -9.92 -9.24 12.44
N ILE A 356 -9.31 -8.22 11.85
CA ILE A 356 -8.97 -6.99 12.58
C ILE A 356 -10.21 -6.21 12.98
N CYS A 357 -11.15 -5.97 12.07
CA CYS A 357 -12.37 -5.21 12.39
C CYS A 357 -13.17 -5.90 13.49
N SER A 358 -13.43 -7.20 13.36
CA SER A 358 -14.21 -7.96 14.34
C SER A 358 -13.59 -7.94 15.74
N ARG A 359 -12.26 -8.08 15.84
CA ARG A 359 -11.57 -8.12 17.12
C ARG A 359 -11.34 -6.74 17.70
N LEU A 360 -11.04 -5.73 16.88
CA LEU A 360 -10.71 -4.39 17.35
C LEU A 360 -11.93 -3.48 17.60
N THR A 361 -13.12 -3.87 17.15
CA THR A 361 -14.38 -3.11 17.36
C THR A 361 -14.58 -2.60 18.79
N PRO A 362 -14.29 -3.37 19.87
CA PRO A 362 -14.45 -2.89 21.25
C PRO A 362 -13.62 -1.65 21.59
N TRP A 363 -12.52 -1.42 20.87
CA TRP A 363 -11.62 -0.29 21.08
C TRP A 363 -11.86 0.86 20.08
N TYR A 364 -12.85 0.74 19.20
CA TYR A 364 -13.22 1.80 18.26
C TYR A 364 -13.65 3.07 19.02
N GLY A 365 -13.12 4.23 18.61
CA GLY A 365 -13.35 5.53 19.27
C GLY A 365 -12.58 5.76 20.57
N THR A 366 -11.95 4.73 21.16
CA THR A 366 -11.12 4.88 22.37
C THR A 366 -9.68 5.24 22.05
N ASN A 367 -9.17 4.77 20.91
CA ASN A 367 -7.81 5.01 20.45
C ASN A 367 -7.84 5.45 18.98
N HIS A 368 -7.22 6.60 18.69
CA HIS A 368 -7.22 7.19 17.36
C HIS A 368 -6.58 6.29 16.30
N PHE A 369 -5.52 5.56 16.66
CA PHE A 369 -4.82 4.67 15.73
C PHE A 369 -5.62 3.41 15.40
N ILE A 370 -6.29 2.83 16.40
CA ILE A 370 -7.18 1.68 16.17
C ILE A 370 -8.39 2.09 15.32
N THR A 371 -8.98 3.24 15.64
CA THR A 371 -10.11 3.80 14.87
C THR A 371 -9.71 3.99 13.41
N ARG A 372 -8.57 4.63 13.16
CA ARG A 372 -8.04 4.81 11.80
C ARG A 372 -7.78 3.49 11.08
N LEU A 373 -7.25 2.48 11.78
CA LEU A 373 -7.00 1.17 11.17
C LEU A 373 -8.32 0.52 10.75
N ILE A 374 -9.33 0.50 11.63
CA ILE A 374 -10.68 -0.02 11.33
C ILE A 374 -11.26 0.71 10.12
N ASP A 375 -11.22 2.05 10.09
CA ASP A 375 -11.72 2.83 8.94
C ASP A 375 -11.04 2.45 7.61
N THR A 376 -9.75 2.12 7.65
CA THR A 376 -9.01 1.68 6.45
C THR A 376 -9.33 0.24 6.05
N CYS A 377 -9.59 -0.64 7.01
CA CYS A 377 -10.04 -2.00 6.77
C CYS A 377 -11.46 -2.03 6.20
N ASP A 378 -12.39 -1.25 6.77
CA ASP A 378 -13.78 -1.17 6.31
C ASP A 378 -13.84 -0.68 4.85
N LYS A 379 -13.07 0.34 4.49
CA LYS A 379 -12.96 0.79 3.09
C LYS A 379 -12.43 -0.29 2.15
N PHE A 380 -11.53 -1.15 2.61
CA PHE A 380 -11.03 -2.26 1.82
C PHE A 380 -12.10 -3.35 1.68
N ILE A 381 -12.83 -3.65 2.75
CA ILE A 381 -13.95 -4.59 2.74
C ILE A 381 -15.06 -4.09 1.82
N ASP A 382 -15.40 -2.81 1.85
CA ASP A 382 -16.42 -2.24 0.97
C ASP A 382 -16.02 -2.30 -0.52
N ALA A 383 -14.71 -2.20 -0.81
CA ALA A 383 -14.19 -2.17 -2.17
C ALA A 383 -13.87 -3.56 -2.76
N ASN A 384 -13.40 -4.49 -1.92
CA ASN A 384 -12.85 -5.79 -2.32
C ASN A 384 -13.49 -6.97 -1.57
N GLY A 385 -14.43 -6.70 -0.67
CA GLY A 385 -15.14 -7.73 0.07
C GLY A 385 -15.88 -8.64 -0.91
N PRO A 386 -15.88 -9.96 -0.65
CA PRO A 386 -16.67 -10.87 -1.44
C PRO A 386 -18.16 -10.51 -1.29
N ASP A 387 -18.88 -10.35 -2.41
CA ASP A 387 -20.36 -10.33 -2.43
C ASP A 387 -20.99 -11.59 -1.77
N TRP A 388 -20.17 -12.58 -1.37
CA TRP A 388 -20.56 -13.93 -0.98
C TRP A 388 -20.31 -14.34 0.48
N LEU A 389 -19.56 -13.58 1.29
CA LEU A 389 -19.31 -13.94 2.71
C LEU A 389 -20.06 -13.01 3.67
N THR A 390 -21.30 -13.36 4.01
CA THR A 390 -22.05 -12.66 5.07
C THR A 390 -21.61 -13.15 6.45
N VAL A 391 -20.65 -12.45 7.07
CA VAL A 391 -20.37 -12.58 8.50
C VAL A 391 -21.29 -11.63 9.25
N ASN A 392 -22.30 -12.16 9.94
CA ASN A 392 -23.26 -11.34 10.68
C ASN A 392 -23.24 -11.70 12.18
N CYS A 393 -22.95 -10.71 13.02
CA CYS A 393 -23.06 -10.83 14.47
C CYS A 393 -24.54 -10.83 14.89
N ILE A 394 -25.00 -11.93 15.50
CA ILE A 394 -26.40 -12.13 15.89
C ILE A 394 -26.67 -11.68 17.34
N GLY A 395 -25.63 -11.46 18.15
CA GLY A 395 -25.71 -10.88 19.49
C GLY A 395 -24.32 -10.55 20.06
N GLU A 396 -24.20 -10.37 21.38
CA GLU A 396 -22.91 -10.09 22.05
C GLU A 396 -21.89 -11.23 21.96
N SER A 397 -22.33 -12.44 21.59
CA SER A 397 -21.47 -13.63 21.56
C SER A 397 -21.77 -14.63 20.46
N LEU A 398 -22.90 -14.56 19.76
CA LEU A 398 -23.24 -15.51 18.69
C LEU A 398 -22.92 -14.91 17.31
N VAL A 399 -22.09 -15.61 16.53
CA VAL A 399 -21.70 -15.25 15.15
C VAL A 399 -22.13 -16.37 14.22
N VAL A 400 -22.73 -16.01 13.08
CA VAL A 400 -23.01 -16.98 12.02
C VAL A 400 -22.10 -16.74 10.83
N PHE A 401 -21.48 -17.84 10.39
CA PHE A 401 -20.70 -17.92 9.18
C PHE A 401 -21.54 -18.61 8.12
N ALA A 402 -21.94 -17.84 7.12
CA ALA A 402 -22.72 -18.32 5.99
C ALA A 402 -22.04 -17.88 4.69
N ASP A 403 -21.77 -18.85 3.84
CA ASP A 403 -21.15 -18.66 2.53
C ASP A 403 -22.21 -18.90 1.44
N ASN A 404 -22.33 -17.96 0.49
CA ASN A 404 -23.21 -18.14 -0.66
C ASN A 404 -22.67 -19.27 -1.55
N ASN A 405 -23.52 -20.21 -1.97
CA ASN A 405 -23.17 -21.49 -2.60
C ASN A 405 -22.69 -22.59 -1.66
N ALA A 406 -22.69 -22.38 -0.34
CA ALA A 406 -22.48 -23.46 0.61
C ALA A 406 -23.72 -24.35 0.76
N ASN A 407 -23.48 -25.61 1.12
CA ASN A 407 -24.51 -26.56 1.53
C ASN A 407 -24.66 -26.62 3.06
N TYR A 408 -24.09 -25.66 3.80
CA TYR A 408 -24.25 -25.53 5.25
C TYR A 408 -23.94 -24.10 5.69
N PHE A 409 -24.33 -23.76 6.91
CA PHE A 409 -23.81 -22.59 7.63
C PHE A 409 -23.50 -22.97 9.08
N GLU A 410 -22.60 -22.22 9.72
CA GLU A 410 -22.13 -22.53 11.07
C GLU A 410 -22.48 -21.40 12.05
N CYS A 411 -22.92 -21.80 13.24
CA CYS A 411 -23.27 -20.92 14.34
C CYS A 411 -22.24 -21.11 15.45
N TRP A 412 -21.54 -20.03 15.81
CA TRP A 412 -20.46 -20.06 16.78
C TRP A 412 -20.77 -19.15 17.98
N ASN A 413 -20.51 -19.65 19.20
CA ASN A 413 -20.44 -18.81 20.38
C ASN A 413 -19.00 -18.33 20.52
N PHE A 414 -18.78 -17.09 20.12
CA PHE A 414 -17.47 -16.44 20.04
C PHE A 414 -16.86 -16.13 21.41
N LYS A 415 -17.68 -15.93 22.47
CA LYS A 415 -17.13 -15.71 23.84
C LYS A 415 -16.43 -16.96 24.37
N ASP A 416 -16.98 -18.14 24.06
CA ASP A 416 -16.46 -19.42 24.54
C ASP A 416 -15.65 -20.18 23.47
N ASN A 417 -15.59 -19.64 22.24
CA ASN A 417 -15.00 -20.27 21.05
C ASN A 417 -15.51 -21.70 20.80
N VAL A 418 -16.82 -21.89 20.97
CA VAL A 418 -17.48 -23.19 20.78
C VAL A 418 -18.42 -23.11 19.59
N LEU A 419 -18.29 -24.04 18.66
CA LEU A 419 -19.32 -24.29 17.64
C LEU A 419 -20.61 -24.68 18.36
N VAL A 420 -21.62 -23.83 18.25
CA VAL A 420 -22.93 -24.06 18.86
C VAL A 420 -23.68 -25.09 18.01
N GLU A 421 -23.75 -24.85 16.71
CA GLU A 421 -24.48 -25.72 15.78
C GLU A 421 -24.00 -25.51 14.35
N ARG A 422 -23.93 -26.60 13.58
CA ARG A 422 -23.75 -26.58 12.14
C ARG A 422 -25.07 -27.00 11.51
N VAL A 423 -25.60 -26.16 10.62
CA VAL A 423 -26.87 -26.42 9.95
C VAL A 423 -26.57 -26.79 8.50
N ASP A 424 -26.73 -28.07 8.17
CA ASP A 424 -26.61 -28.54 6.81
C ASP A 424 -27.90 -28.23 6.02
N LEU A 425 -27.73 -27.65 4.83
CA LEU A 425 -28.78 -27.32 3.89
C LEU A 425 -29.04 -28.50 2.96
N ARG A 426 -30.30 -28.69 2.55
CA ARG A 426 -30.71 -29.81 1.68
C ARG A 426 -30.15 -29.73 0.27
N ALA A 427 -29.90 -28.51 -0.20
CA ALA A 427 -29.27 -28.19 -1.47
C ALA A 427 -28.34 -26.99 -1.26
N THR A 428 -27.47 -26.71 -2.24
CA THR A 428 -26.58 -25.54 -2.16
C THR A 428 -27.41 -24.27 -2.11
N ALA A 429 -27.09 -23.37 -1.17
CA ALA A 429 -27.73 -22.06 -1.11
C ALA A 429 -27.32 -21.24 -2.32
N LYS A 430 -28.26 -20.76 -3.13
CA LYS A 430 -27.99 -19.67 -4.07
C LYS A 430 -27.60 -18.40 -3.31
N ILE A 431 -28.34 -18.04 -2.25
CA ILE A 431 -28.12 -16.83 -1.44
C ILE A 431 -28.55 -17.08 0.01
N ILE A 432 -27.77 -16.60 0.98
CA ILE A 432 -28.12 -16.57 2.41
C ILE A 432 -28.18 -15.12 2.90
N LEU A 433 -29.33 -14.69 3.43
CA LEU A 433 -29.55 -13.35 3.96
C LEU A 433 -29.77 -13.40 5.47
N VAL A 434 -29.25 -12.41 6.20
CA VAL A 434 -29.43 -12.29 7.66
C VAL A 434 -29.98 -10.90 7.98
N SER A 435 -31.06 -10.82 8.77
CA SER A 435 -31.64 -9.52 9.17
C SER A 435 -32.29 -9.54 10.56
N GLU A 436 -32.41 -8.37 11.17
CA GLU A 436 -33.09 -8.16 12.45
C GLU A 436 -34.59 -7.92 12.24
N CYS A 437 -35.46 -8.69 12.88
CA CYS A 437 -36.90 -8.53 12.73
C CYS A 437 -37.50 -7.88 13.98
N TRP A 438 -37.82 -6.59 13.94
CA TRP A 438 -38.15 -5.80 15.14
C TRP A 438 -39.60 -5.95 15.63
N ASN A 439 -40.53 -6.41 14.78
CA ASN A 439 -41.97 -6.27 15.04
C ASN A 439 -42.69 -7.44 15.71
N PHE A 440 -42.12 -8.66 15.71
CA PHE A 440 -42.82 -9.86 16.23
C PHE A 440 -42.01 -10.67 17.24
N ILE A 441 -40.68 -10.70 17.11
CA ILE A 441 -39.80 -11.52 17.92
C ILE A 441 -38.57 -10.69 18.22
N ARG A 442 -38.17 -10.53 19.48
CA ARG A 442 -36.86 -9.95 19.81
C ARG A 442 -35.77 -10.97 19.39
N GLY A 443 -35.51 -11.09 18.08
CA GLY A 443 -34.63 -12.09 17.47
C GLY A 443 -34.22 -11.75 16.03
N LYS A 444 -33.18 -12.42 15.52
CA LYS A 444 -32.71 -12.27 14.12
C LYS A 444 -33.21 -13.44 13.28
N ILE A 445 -33.37 -13.23 11.98
CA ILE A 445 -33.82 -14.25 11.02
C ILE A 445 -32.72 -14.47 9.97
N ILE A 446 -32.47 -15.72 9.62
CA ILE A 446 -31.67 -16.12 8.46
C ILE A 446 -32.60 -16.72 7.41
N VAL A 447 -32.46 -16.26 6.17
CA VAL A 447 -33.21 -16.75 5.02
C VAL A 447 -32.22 -17.33 4.02
N ALA A 448 -32.29 -18.64 3.78
CA ALA A 448 -31.46 -19.34 2.79
C ALA A 448 -32.31 -19.73 1.58
N TYR A 449 -32.02 -19.16 0.40
CA TYR A 449 -32.62 -19.58 -0.86
C TYR A 449 -31.73 -20.61 -1.53
N LEU A 450 -32.27 -21.78 -1.85
CA LEU A 450 -31.53 -22.94 -2.35
C LEU A 450 -31.66 -23.09 -3.87
N THR A 451 -30.70 -23.80 -4.47
CA THR A 451 -30.66 -24.07 -5.93
C THR A 451 -31.84 -24.89 -6.44
N ASP A 452 -32.53 -25.63 -5.58
CA ASP A 452 -33.74 -26.36 -5.92
C ASP A 452 -35.00 -25.47 -6.00
N GLY A 453 -34.89 -24.19 -5.65
CA GLY A 453 -36.00 -23.24 -5.66
C GLY A 453 -36.76 -23.14 -4.33
N THR A 454 -36.20 -23.67 -3.24
CA THR A 454 -36.78 -23.58 -1.89
C THR A 454 -36.14 -22.47 -1.07
N ILE A 455 -36.94 -21.78 -0.26
CA ILE A 455 -36.50 -20.81 0.73
C ILE A 455 -36.64 -21.45 2.11
N HIS A 456 -35.57 -21.49 2.89
CA HIS A 456 -35.55 -21.90 4.28
C HIS A 456 -35.44 -20.67 5.20
N ILE A 457 -36.23 -20.65 6.26
CA ILE A 457 -36.25 -19.55 7.24
C ILE A 457 -35.85 -20.10 8.61
N TYR A 458 -34.83 -19.51 9.21
CA TYR A 458 -34.30 -19.88 10.52
C TYR A 458 -34.41 -18.70 11.48
N GLY A 459 -34.94 -18.95 12.69
CA GLY A 459 -35.02 -17.95 13.74
C GLY A 459 -33.90 -18.08 14.76
N PHE A 460 -33.43 -16.95 15.29
CA PHE A 460 -32.38 -16.90 16.30
C PHE A 460 -32.81 -16.09 17.50
N ASN A 461 -32.56 -16.63 18.69
CA ASN A 461 -32.58 -15.89 19.95
C ASN A 461 -31.14 -15.67 20.45
N LYS A 462 -30.94 -14.75 21.41
CA LYS A 462 -29.63 -14.29 21.89
C LYS A 462 -28.63 -15.39 22.32
N THR A 463 -29.10 -16.61 22.58
CA THR A 463 -28.28 -17.71 23.10
C THR A 463 -28.45 -19.06 22.39
N LEU A 464 -29.44 -19.23 21.50
CA LEU A 464 -29.77 -20.52 20.86
C LEU A 464 -30.34 -20.33 19.44
N LEU A 465 -30.02 -21.25 18.53
CA LEU A 465 -30.76 -21.47 17.29
C LEU A 465 -32.18 -21.93 17.65
N LEU A 466 -33.20 -21.20 17.21
CA LEU A 466 -34.57 -21.71 17.20
C LEU A 466 -34.74 -22.40 15.84
N ARG A 467 -34.69 -23.74 15.85
CA ARG A 467 -34.68 -24.62 14.65
C ARG A 467 -35.64 -24.16 13.54
N ASN A 468 -35.30 -24.51 12.28
CA ASN A 468 -36.03 -24.23 11.02
C ASN A 468 -37.52 -23.89 11.21
N TRP A 469 -37.86 -22.61 11.08
CA TRP A 469 -39.21 -22.08 11.26
C TRP A 469 -40.12 -22.31 10.04
N GLY A 470 -39.59 -22.89 8.97
CA GLY A 470 -40.37 -23.23 7.79
C GLY A 470 -39.54 -23.23 6.52
N HIS A 471 -40.06 -23.93 5.51
CA HIS A 471 -39.52 -23.86 4.16
C HIS A 471 -40.67 -23.61 3.18
N VAL A 472 -40.42 -22.81 2.14
CA VAL A 472 -41.39 -22.48 1.10
C VAL A 472 -40.76 -22.80 -0.25
N SER A 473 -41.44 -23.58 -1.08
CA SER A 473 -41.02 -23.81 -2.47
C SER A 473 -41.58 -22.70 -3.35
N VAL A 474 -40.69 -21.89 -3.95
CA VAL A 474 -41.09 -20.73 -4.77
C VAL A 474 -40.66 -20.88 -6.24
N GLY A 475 -39.98 -21.99 -6.57
CA GLY A 475 -39.53 -22.31 -7.92
C GLY A 475 -38.11 -21.83 -8.23
N LYS A 476 -37.55 -22.34 -9.33
CA LYS A 476 -36.13 -22.16 -9.71
C LYS A 476 -35.83 -20.85 -10.46
N ASP A 477 -36.87 -20.22 -11.00
CA ASP A 477 -36.80 -19.06 -11.91
C ASP A 477 -36.87 -17.71 -11.16
N LEU A 478 -36.70 -17.76 -9.84
CA LEU A 478 -36.85 -16.64 -8.91
C LEU A 478 -35.47 -16.30 -8.35
N ASP A 479 -35.05 -15.04 -8.48
CA ASP A 479 -33.78 -14.57 -7.94
C ASP A 479 -34.04 -13.60 -6.79
N LEU A 480 -33.42 -13.88 -5.64
CA LEU A 480 -33.61 -13.12 -4.41
C LEU A 480 -32.68 -11.90 -4.39
N LEU A 481 -33.23 -10.70 -4.24
CA LEU A 481 -32.45 -9.46 -4.29
C LEU A 481 -32.09 -8.93 -2.89
N SER A 482 -33.04 -8.91 -1.97
CA SER A 482 -32.84 -8.29 -0.66
C SER A 482 -33.89 -8.71 0.38
N LEU A 483 -33.50 -8.63 1.65
CA LEU A 483 -34.34 -8.86 2.83
C LEU A 483 -34.59 -7.51 3.53
N MET A 484 -35.81 -6.97 3.40
CA MET A 484 -36.23 -5.72 4.03
C MET A 484 -37.40 -5.99 4.98
N PRO A 485 -37.16 -6.34 6.25
CA PRO A 485 -38.24 -6.71 7.17
C PRO A 485 -39.40 -5.70 7.18
N PRO A 486 -40.66 -6.13 6.99
CA PRO A 486 -41.16 -7.51 6.95
C PRO A 486 -41.22 -8.17 5.55
N TYR A 487 -40.63 -7.58 4.52
CA TYR A 487 -40.71 -8.03 3.13
C TYR A 487 -39.42 -8.68 2.61
N LEU A 488 -39.59 -9.63 1.72
CA LEU A 488 -38.55 -10.26 0.92
C LEU A 488 -38.71 -9.79 -0.53
N VAL A 489 -37.66 -9.17 -1.07
CA VAL A 489 -37.66 -8.57 -2.41
C VAL A 489 -37.05 -9.56 -3.39
N CYS A 490 -37.84 -9.96 -4.39
CA CYS A 490 -37.47 -10.96 -5.38
C CYS A 490 -37.66 -10.44 -6.79
N THR A 491 -36.93 -11.01 -7.75
CA THR A 491 -37.16 -10.86 -9.18
C THR A 491 -37.53 -12.18 -9.81
N PHE A 492 -38.43 -12.15 -10.78
CA PHE A 492 -38.76 -13.32 -11.59
C PHE A 492 -38.19 -13.15 -13.00
N HIS A 493 -37.40 -14.14 -13.45
CA HIS A 493 -36.95 -14.18 -14.83
C HIS A 493 -37.99 -14.90 -15.70
N CYS A 494 -38.63 -14.16 -16.62
CA CYS A 494 -39.40 -14.80 -17.68
C CYS A 494 -38.44 -15.56 -18.60
N LYS A 495 -38.83 -16.77 -19.01
CA LYS A 495 -38.02 -17.79 -19.71
C LYS A 495 -37.05 -17.21 -20.76
N PRO A 496 -35.85 -17.81 -20.94
CA PRO A 496 -34.95 -17.39 -22.01
C PRO A 496 -35.67 -17.62 -23.35
N ASN A 497 -35.93 -16.53 -24.08
CA ASN A 497 -36.66 -16.38 -25.37
C ASN A 497 -38.02 -15.65 -25.33
N THR A 498 -38.44 -15.07 -24.21
CA THR A 498 -39.57 -14.12 -24.19
C THR A 498 -39.08 -12.69 -23.99
N SER A 499 -39.57 -11.73 -24.79
CA SER A 499 -39.25 -10.30 -24.71
C SER A 499 -39.87 -9.58 -23.49
N GLU A 500 -40.14 -10.32 -22.41
CA GLU A 500 -40.84 -9.83 -21.23
C GLU A 500 -39.84 -9.30 -20.20
N GLN A 501 -40.13 -8.12 -19.64
CA GLN A 501 -39.28 -7.46 -18.65
C GLN A 501 -39.28 -8.20 -17.30
N PRO A 502 -38.16 -8.21 -16.56
CA PRO A 502 -38.10 -8.80 -15.23
C PRO A 502 -39.10 -8.12 -14.30
N CYS A 503 -39.96 -8.90 -13.65
CA CYS A 503 -40.95 -8.39 -12.70
C CYS A 503 -40.41 -8.48 -11.28
N LEU A 504 -40.65 -7.44 -10.49
CA LEU A 504 -40.23 -7.34 -9.10
C LEU A 504 -41.39 -7.79 -8.20
N MET A 505 -41.11 -8.68 -7.27
CA MET A 505 -42.07 -9.35 -6.40
C MET A 505 -41.72 -9.07 -4.93
N LEU A 506 -42.70 -8.64 -4.16
CA LEU A 506 -42.56 -8.44 -2.72
C LEU A 506 -43.32 -9.54 -1.98
N ILE A 507 -42.63 -10.31 -1.16
CA ILE A 507 -43.19 -11.38 -0.34
C ILE A 507 -43.21 -10.93 1.12
N GLU A 508 -44.39 -10.88 1.74
CA GLU A 508 -44.55 -10.46 3.13
C GLU A 508 -44.27 -11.65 4.10
N LEU A 509 -43.21 -11.55 4.89
CA LEU A 509 -42.72 -12.61 5.79
C LEU A 509 -43.63 -12.84 7.01
N THR A 510 -44.39 -11.83 7.45
CA THR A 510 -45.30 -11.92 8.61
C THR A 510 -46.35 -13.02 8.44
N LYS A 511 -46.89 -13.20 7.23
CA LYS A 511 -47.87 -14.23 6.92
C LYS A 511 -47.26 -15.63 6.83
N ILE A 512 -46.02 -15.73 6.34
CA ILE A 512 -45.28 -17.00 6.27
C ILE A 512 -44.97 -17.51 7.69
N LEU A 513 -44.60 -16.60 8.61
CA LEU A 513 -44.30 -16.94 10.01
C LEU A 513 -45.55 -17.28 10.84
N LEU A 514 -46.70 -16.65 10.57
CA LEU A 514 -47.97 -16.96 11.24
C LEU A 514 -48.46 -18.37 10.88
N LEU A 515 -48.31 -18.79 9.62
CA LEU A 515 -48.70 -20.12 9.14
C LEU A 515 -47.85 -21.25 9.72
N THR A 516 -46.61 -20.96 10.11
CA THR A 516 -45.72 -21.96 10.72
C THR A 516 -45.82 -22.00 12.24
N ALA A 517 -46.23 -20.90 12.88
CA ALA A 517 -46.44 -20.80 14.32
C ALA A 517 -47.73 -21.49 14.82
N GLU A 518 -48.79 -21.60 14.00
CA GLU A 518 -50.06 -22.24 14.40
C GLU A 518 -49.94 -23.75 14.73
N PHE A 519 -48.82 -24.40 14.42
CA PHE A 519 -48.60 -25.82 14.74
C PHE A 519 -47.87 -26.10 16.06
N GLU A 520 -47.29 -25.09 16.74
CA GLU A 520 -46.50 -25.32 17.97
C GLU A 520 -47.30 -25.27 19.29
N GLU A 521 -48.57 -24.81 19.30
CA GLU A 521 -49.39 -24.86 20.52
C GLU A 521 -49.92 -26.28 20.86
N GLY A 522 -49.62 -27.28 20.01
CA GLY A 522 -50.26 -28.59 20.04
C GLY A 522 -49.41 -29.81 20.37
N SER A 523 -48.14 -29.74 20.79
CA SER A 523 -47.43 -30.95 21.26
C SER A 523 -46.16 -30.67 22.08
N LEU A 524 -46.33 -30.13 23.28
CA LEU A 524 -45.33 -30.29 24.35
C LEU A 524 -45.76 -31.43 25.25
N ASN A 525 -45.59 -32.67 24.77
CA ASN A 525 -45.48 -33.85 25.65
C ASN A 525 -44.90 -35.04 24.86
N ASP A 526 -43.68 -35.39 25.26
CA ASP A 526 -43.08 -36.73 25.25
C ASP A 526 -43.17 -37.63 23.99
N LYS A 527 -41.96 -38.00 23.56
CA LYS A 527 -41.55 -39.20 22.78
C LYS A 527 -41.36 -39.03 21.27
N THR A 528 -40.08 -39.23 20.90
CA THR A 528 -39.54 -40.04 19.80
C THR A 528 -40.43 -40.26 18.57
N ASP A 529 -39.84 -39.91 17.42
CA ASP A 529 -40.27 -40.23 16.06
C ASP A 529 -41.52 -39.47 15.56
N LEU A 530 -41.29 -38.31 14.93
CA LEU A 530 -42.28 -37.65 14.09
C LEU A 530 -41.67 -37.38 12.69
N GLU A 531 -42.42 -37.85 11.69
CA GLU A 531 -42.18 -37.90 10.24
C GLU A 531 -41.82 -36.53 9.59
N PRO A 532 -41.26 -36.51 8.35
CA PRO A 532 -40.78 -35.27 7.71
C PRO A 532 -41.90 -34.24 7.47
N PRO A 533 -41.58 -32.93 7.36
CA PRO A 533 -42.58 -31.88 7.18
C PRO A 533 -43.27 -32.00 5.82
N VAL A 534 -44.58 -31.73 5.84
CA VAL A 534 -45.55 -31.89 4.75
C VAL A 534 -45.21 -31.03 3.53
N HIS A 535 -45.31 -31.64 2.33
CA HIS A 535 -45.33 -30.94 1.04
C HIS A 535 -46.65 -30.15 0.92
N PHE A 536 -46.59 -28.82 0.86
CA PHE A 536 -47.75 -28.01 0.52
C PHE A 536 -47.85 -27.89 -1.00
N ASP A 537 -48.74 -28.68 -1.60
CA ASP A 537 -49.25 -28.44 -2.95
C ASP A 537 -50.44 -27.46 -2.90
N ASP A 538 -50.63 -26.75 -4.01
CA ASP A 538 -51.72 -25.82 -4.37
C ASP A 538 -51.48 -24.31 -4.16
N GLN A 539 -51.71 -23.56 -5.24
CA GLN A 539 -51.20 -22.23 -5.57
C GLN A 539 -52.03 -21.01 -5.07
N GLU A 540 -52.93 -21.15 -4.10
CA GLU A 540 -53.95 -20.09 -3.83
C GLU A 540 -53.71 -19.18 -2.60
N TRP A 541 -52.66 -19.39 -1.80
CA TRP A 541 -52.53 -18.77 -0.47
C TRP A 541 -51.47 -17.67 -0.34
N LEU A 542 -50.61 -17.49 -1.34
CA LEU A 542 -49.71 -16.34 -1.45
C LEU A 542 -50.46 -15.19 -2.13
N ARG A 543 -50.90 -14.18 -1.37
CA ARG A 543 -51.34 -12.91 -1.98
C ARG A 543 -50.09 -12.21 -2.50
N VAL A 544 -49.67 -12.58 -3.70
CA VAL A 544 -48.53 -11.99 -4.41
C VAL A 544 -48.94 -10.61 -4.91
N SER A 545 -48.44 -9.56 -4.28
CA SER A 545 -48.53 -8.21 -4.83
C SER A 545 -47.48 -8.08 -5.94
N ILE A 546 -47.87 -8.36 -7.19
CA ILE A 546 -47.01 -8.11 -8.35
C ILE A 546 -47.06 -6.61 -8.66
N VAL A 547 -46.02 -5.89 -8.28
CA VAL A 547 -45.86 -4.48 -8.65
C VAL A 547 -45.10 -4.43 -9.98
N ARG A 548 -45.81 -4.18 -11.09
CA ARG A 548 -45.17 -3.88 -12.37
C ARG A 548 -44.62 -2.45 -12.34
N PHE A 549 -43.30 -2.31 -12.28
CA PHE A 549 -42.64 -1.04 -12.51
C PHE A 549 -42.66 -0.72 -14.01
N GLU A 550 -43.39 0.31 -14.43
CA GLU A 550 -43.14 0.97 -15.72
C GLU A 550 -42.02 1.99 -15.50
N PRO A 551 -40.80 1.77 -16.03
CA PRO A 551 -39.74 2.75 -15.88
C PRO A 551 -40.07 3.97 -16.76
N ARG A 552 -40.34 5.12 -16.15
CA ARG A 552 -40.11 6.40 -16.82
C ARG A 552 -38.60 6.52 -17.00
N LEU A 553 -38.14 6.11 -18.17
CA LEU A 553 -36.79 6.27 -18.68
C LEU A 553 -36.32 7.71 -18.46
N ASP A 554 -35.25 7.87 -17.68
CA ASP A 554 -34.18 8.85 -17.93
C ASP A 554 -32.94 8.68 -17.02
N THR A 555 -32.88 7.67 -16.13
CA THR A 555 -31.64 7.32 -15.42
C THR A 555 -31.43 5.80 -15.33
N PRO A 556 -30.25 5.27 -15.72
CA PRO A 556 -29.89 3.88 -15.43
C PRO A 556 -29.65 3.74 -13.92
N ILE A 557 -30.32 2.79 -13.29
CA ILE A 557 -30.10 2.45 -11.87
C ILE A 557 -28.76 1.72 -11.78
N THR A 558 -27.68 2.45 -11.53
CA THR A 558 -26.31 1.91 -11.31
C THR A 558 -25.89 1.92 -9.85
N HIS A 559 -26.81 2.10 -8.91
CA HIS A 559 -26.52 2.13 -7.48
C HIS A 559 -27.32 1.08 -6.72
N ILE A 560 -26.61 0.06 -6.21
CA ILE A 560 -27.07 -0.74 -5.07
C ILE A 560 -26.95 0.19 -3.86
N VAL A 561 -28.09 0.69 -3.37
CA VAL A 561 -28.14 1.54 -2.17
C VAL A 561 -27.97 0.62 -0.96
N HIS A 562 -26.81 0.68 -0.30
CA HIS A 562 -26.63 0.14 1.04
C HIS A 562 -27.44 0.98 2.04
N PRO A 563 -28.26 0.37 2.91
CA PRO A 563 -29.13 1.11 3.82
C PRO A 563 -28.37 1.49 5.09
N THR A 564 -27.52 2.51 5.01
CA THR A 564 -27.00 3.20 6.20
C THR A 564 -26.92 4.70 5.93
N ARG A 565 -28.09 5.38 5.93
CA ARG A 565 -28.35 6.67 6.62
C ARG A 565 -29.45 7.55 6.03
N ASP A 566 -30.01 7.25 4.88
CA ASP A 566 -31.07 8.12 4.31
C ASP A 566 -32.45 7.46 4.43
N LEU A 567 -33.22 7.92 5.43
CA LEU A 567 -34.66 7.72 5.51
C LEU A 567 -35.32 8.43 4.31
N ILE A 568 -35.54 7.71 3.21
CA ILE A 568 -36.48 8.17 2.18
C ILE A 568 -37.89 7.91 2.73
N THR A 569 -38.53 8.99 3.19
CA THR A 569 -39.96 8.99 3.53
C THR A 569 -40.75 8.95 2.23
N PHE A 570 -41.53 7.88 2.03
CA PHE A 570 -42.60 7.89 1.03
C PHE A 570 -43.92 8.10 1.78
N GLU A 571 -44.53 9.26 1.56
CA GLU A 571 -45.90 9.57 1.97
C GLU A 571 -46.84 8.58 1.27
N GLU A 572 -47.54 7.77 2.07
CA GLU A 572 -48.67 6.97 1.61
C GLU A 572 -49.85 7.88 1.27
N GLU A 573 -50.21 7.99 -0.01
CA GLU A 573 -51.62 8.16 -0.38
C GLU A 573 -52.22 6.77 -0.62
N ILE A 574 -52.99 6.30 0.36
CA ILE A 574 -53.85 5.12 0.27
C ILE A 574 -55.17 5.53 -0.41
N PRO A 575 -55.60 4.87 -1.50
CA PRO A 575 -57.02 4.75 -1.81
C PRO A 575 -57.51 3.34 -1.42
N THR A 576 -58.32 3.33 -0.35
CA THR A 576 -59.28 2.33 0.17
C THR A 576 -59.17 0.87 -0.24
#